data_AF-A0A8X6SLK0-F1
#
_entry.id   AF-A0A8X6SLK0-F1
#
_cell.length_a   1.000
_cell.length_b   1.000
_cell.length_c   1.000
_cell.angle_alpha   90.00
_cell.angle_beta   90.00
_cell.angle_gamma   90.00
#
_symmetry.space_group_name_H-M   'P 1'
#
loop_
_entity.id
_entity.type
_entity.pdbx_description
1 polymer ?
#
loop_
_entity_poly.entity_id
_entity_poly.type
_entity_poly.pdbx_seq_one_letter_code
_entity_poly.pdbx_strand_id
1 'polypeptide(L)'
;MKIQLEMQKLSRAPVTNQQLENPKLELNRIIPRFNSKEDEMGLYLTIFERQVKFLNIPEKTWTAYLIGSLPPDIAQLIAREDEDDA
;
A
#
# COMPACT_ATOMS: atom_id res chain seq x y z
N MET A 1 25.90 9.36 -27.99
CA MET A 1 25.01 8.49 -27.20
C MET A 1 25.58 8.27 -25.79
N LYS A 2 25.42 9.22 -24.86
CA LYS A 2 25.78 9.02 -23.43
C LYS A 2 24.55 8.74 -22.55
N ILE A 3 23.40 9.26 -22.95
CA ILE A 3 22.15 9.21 -22.18
C ILE A 3 21.63 7.76 -22.03
N GLN A 4 21.78 6.92 -23.06
CA GLN A 4 21.34 5.51 -23.00
C GLN A 4 22.15 4.65 -22.03
N LEU A 5 23.42 5.01 -21.77
CA LEU A 5 24.27 4.27 -20.84
C LEU A 5 23.94 4.61 -19.38
N GLU A 6 23.46 5.83 -19.11
CA GLU A 6 23.03 6.24 -17.77
C GLU A 6 21.70 5.59 -17.37
N MET A 7 20.75 5.46 -18.30
CA MET A 7 19.49 4.73 -18.03
C MET A 7 19.73 3.24 -17.74
N GLN A 8 20.77 2.64 -18.33
CA GLN A 8 21.12 1.24 -18.11
C GLN A 8 21.85 1.01 -16.78
N LYS A 9 22.55 2.01 -16.25
CA LYS A 9 23.22 1.95 -14.94
C LYS A 9 22.23 2.07 -13.78
N LEU A 10 21.12 2.79 -13.97
CA LEU A 10 20.07 2.89 -12.95
C LEU A 10 19.25 1.58 -12.82
N SER A 11 19.31 0.70 -13.82
CA SER A 11 18.60 -0.59 -13.84
C SER A 11 19.41 -1.77 -13.30
N ARG A 12 20.66 -1.56 -12.85
CA ARG A 12 21.53 -2.63 -12.33
C ARG A 12 21.99 -2.34 -10.90
N ALA A 13 21.06 -1.98 -10.03
CA ALA A 13 21.21 -2.40 -8.65
C ALA A 13 20.82 -3.89 -8.59
N PRO A 14 21.62 -4.80 -8.03
CA PRO A 14 21.06 -6.05 -7.57
C PRO A 14 20.00 -5.66 -6.55
N VAL A 15 18.73 -5.87 -6.91
CA VAL A 15 17.65 -5.91 -5.92
C VAL A 15 17.99 -7.13 -5.08
N THR A 16 18.80 -6.91 -4.05
CA THR A 16 19.12 -7.93 -3.08
C THR A 16 17.78 -8.35 -2.49
N ASN A 17 17.33 -9.54 -2.86
CA ASN A 17 16.18 -10.25 -2.30
C ASN A 17 16.44 -10.63 -0.82
N GLN A 18 16.93 -9.69 0.00
CA GLN A 18 17.19 -9.89 1.43
C GLN A 18 16.30 -9.03 2.32
N GLN A 19 15.22 -8.42 1.81
CA GLN A 19 14.30 -7.67 2.65
C GLN A 19 12.83 -7.99 2.33
N LEU A 20 12.49 -9.27 2.24
CA LEU A 20 11.09 -9.73 2.29
C LEU A 20 10.83 -10.52 3.57
N GLU A 21 11.52 -10.20 4.66
CA GLU A 21 11.24 -10.82 5.95
C GLU A 21 9.94 -10.32 6.58
N ASN A 22 9.39 -9.17 6.14
CA ASN A 22 8.12 -8.63 6.66
C ASN A 22 7.40 -7.73 5.63
N PRO A 23 6.48 -8.25 4.80
CA PRO A 23 5.68 -7.42 3.88
C PRO A 23 4.90 -6.29 4.59
N LYS A 24 4.56 -6.47 5.87
CA LYS A 24 3.96 -5.43 6.73
C LYS A 24 4.88 -4.21 6.94
N LEU A 25 6.20 -4.39 7.02
CA LEU A 25 7.14 -3.28 7.24
C LEU A 25 7.32 -2.44 5.96
N GLU A 26 7.31 -3.08 4.79
CA GLU A 26 7.41 -2.38 3.50
C GLU A 26 6.11 -1.66 3.15
N LEU A 27 4.95 -2.23 3.45
CA LEU A 27 3.65 -1.56 3.24
C LEU A 27 3.51 -0.27 4.04
N ASN A 28 3.93 -0.25 5.31
CA ASN A 28 3.91 0.97 6.13
C ASN A 28 4.89 2.06 5.64
N ARG A 29 5.88 1.70 4.81
CA ARG A 29 6.82 2.66 4.20
C ARG A 29 6.29 3.21 2.88
N ILE A 30 5.50 2.42 2.15
CA ILE A 30 5.09 2.71 0.77
C ILE A 30 3.68 3.29 0.70
N ILE A 31 2.79 2.90 1.62
CA ILE A 31 1.44 3.43 1.70
C ILE A 31 1.46 4.64 2.65
N PRO A 32 1.07 5.84 2.17
CA PRO A 32 0.97 7.00 3.04
C PRO A 32 -0.07 6.73 4.14
N ARG A 33 0.12 7.30 5.32
CA ARG A 33 -0.93 7.25 6.34
C ARG A 33 -2.09 8.15 5.92
N PHE A 34 -3.31 7.65 6.03
CA PHE A 34 -4.51 8.45 5.76
C PHE A 34 -4.75 9.48 6.88
N ASN A 35 -4.92 10.74 6.50
CA ASN A 35 -5.36 11.83 7.35
C ASN A 35 -6.81 12.20 7.02
N SER A 36 -7.75 11.86 7.90
CA SER A 36 -9.18 12.10 7.69
C SER A 36 -9.60 13.57 7.58
N LYS A 37 -8.72 14.53 7.91
CA LYS A 37 -9.00 15.96 7.79
C LYS A 37 -8.55 16.58 6.47
N GLU A 38 -7.57 15.98 5.80
CA GLU A 38 -6.85 16.59 4.69
C GLU A 38 -6.86 15.72 3.43
N ASP A 39 -6.88 14.39 3.61
CA ASP A 39 -6.80 13.45 2.50
C ASP A 39 -8.18 13.11 1.96
N GLU A 40 -8.29 13.06 0.64
CA GLU A 40 -9.48 12.58 -0.04
C GLU A 40 -9.46 11.05 -0.14
N MET A 41 -10.55 10.40 0.31
CA MET A 41 -10.63 8.94 0.41
C MET A 41 -10.51 8.23 -0.94
N GLY A 42 -11.08 8.76 -2.02
CA GLY A 42 -10.98 8.15 -3.35
C GLY A 42 -9.55 8.16 -3.89
N LEU A 43 -8.83 9.26 -3.71
CA LEU A 43 -7.39 9.34 -4.03
C LEU A 43 -6.56 8.38 -3.18
N TYR A 44 -6.84 8.30 -1.87
CA TYR A 44 -6.16 7.36 -0.99
C TYR A 44 -6.30 5.90 -1.46
N LEU A 45 -7.53 5.47 -1.78
CA LEU A 45 -7.80 4.12 -2.27
C LEU A 45 -7.13 3.84 -3.62
N THR A 46 -7.10 4.83 -4.51
CA THR A 46 -6.39 4.73 -5.79
C THR A 46 -4.89 4.52 -5.60
N ILE A 47 -4.28 5.25 -4.66
CA ILE A 47 -2.86 5.10 -4.32
C ILE A 47 -2.62 3.72 -3.69
N PHE A 48 -3.44 3.34 -2.70
CA PHE A 48 -3.37 2.03 -2.04
C PHE A 48 -3.37 0.89 -3.06
N GLU A 49 -4.36 0.86 -3.96
CA GLU A 49 -4.53 -0.19 -4.97
C GLU A 49 -3.30 -0.29 -5.89
N ARG A 50 -2.76 0.87 -6.33
CA ARG A 50 -1.56 0.90 -7.16
C ARG A 50 -0.36 0.31 -6.44
N GLN A 51 -0.18 0.61 -5.15
CA GLN A 51 0.97 0.12 -4.36
C GLN A 51 0.87 -1.38 -4.08
N VAL A 52 -0.29 -1.90 -3.69
CA VAL A 52 -0.47 -3.34 -3.45
C VAL A 52 -0.30 -4.16 -4.72
N LYS A 53 -0.73 -3.63 -5.89
CA LYS A 53 -0.47 -4.24 -7.20
C LYS A 53 1.01 -4.20 -7.57
N PHE A 54 1.68 -3.06 -7.36
CA PHE A 54 3.11 -2.90 -7.64
C PHE A 54 3.97 -3.90 -6.83
N LEU A 55 3.60 -4.15 -5.58
CA LEU A 55 4.25 -5.11 -4.70
C LEU A 55 3.79 -6.56 -4.90
N ASN A 56 2.88 -6.81 -5.84
CA ASN A 56 2.30 -8.12 -6.12
C ASN A 56 1.72 -8.80 -4.86
N ILE A 57 1.08 -8.02 -3.99
CA ILE A 57 0.46 -8.51 -2.75
C ILE A 57 -0.77 -9.36 -3.11
N PRO A 58 -0.98 -10.54 -2.51
CA PRO A 58 -2.16 -11.35 -2.77
C PRO A 58 -3.46 -10.60 -2.44
N GLU A 59 -4.40 -10.58 -3.37
CA GLU A 59 -5.68 -9.85 -3.26
C GLU A 59 -6.46 -10.19 -1.99
N LYS A 60 -6.45 -11.47 -1.58
CA LYS A 60 -7.05 -11.95 -0.31
C LYS A 60 -6.55 -11.26 0.95
N THR A 61 -5.44 -10.52 0.88
CA THR A 61 -4.85 -9.78 2.01
C THR A 61 -5.06 -8.27 1.92
N TRP A 62 -5.58 -7.74 0.80
CA TRP A 62 -5.72 -6.30 0.59
C TRP A 62 -6.63 -5.66 1.62
N THR A 63 -7.76 -6.27 1.95
CA THR A 63 -8.69 -5.75 2.98
C THR A 63 -8.01 -5.61 4.34
N ALA A 64 -7.24 -6.62 4.76
CA ALA A 64 -6.52 -6.57 6.03
C ALA A 64 -5.45 -5.46 6.06
N TYR A 65 -4.76 -5.23 4.93
CA TYR A 65 -3.81 -4.13 4.81
C TYR A 65 -4.49 -2.76 4.76
N LEU A 66 -5.63 -2.65 4.09
CA LEU A 66 -6.41 -1.42 4.01
C LEU A 66 -6.89 -1.03 5.42
N ILE A 67 -7.52 -1.95 6.14
CA ILE A 67 -7.97 -1.73 7.53
C ILE A 67 -6.81 -1.30 8.42
N GLY A 68 -5.65 -1.96 8.32
CA GLY A 68 -4.46 -1.62 9.10
C GLY A 68 -3.81 -0.28 8.75
N SER A 69 -4.16 0.30 7.60
CA SER A 69 -3.63 1.57 7.12
C SER A 69 -4.52 2.78 7.46
N LEU A 70 -5.77 2.52 7.85
CA LEU A 70 -6.76 3.54 8.16
C LEU A 70 -6.77 3.90 9.65
N PRO A 71 -7.17 5.13 10.00
CA PRO A 71 -7.49 5.52 11.36
C PRO A 71 -8.50 4.57 12.02
N PRO A 72 -8.40 4.30 13.34
CA PRO A 72 -9.25 3.34 14.03
C PRO A 72 -10.76 3.62 13.91
N ASP A 73 -11.16 4.88 13.83
CA ASP A 73 -12.55 5.31 13.63
C ASP A 73 -13.11 4.85 12.29
N ILE A 74 -12.33 4.96 11.21
CA ILE A 74 -12.74 4.53 9.86
C ILE A 74 -12.64 3.01 9.74
N ALA A 75 -11.55 2.42 10.26
CA ALA A 75 -11.35 0.98 10.26
C ALA A 75 -12.52 0.24 10.94
N GLN A 76 -13.06 0.81 12.03
CA GLN A 76 -14.23 0.27 12.72
C GLN A 76 -15.52 0.38 11.92
N LEU A 77 -15.72 1.43 11.12
CA LEU A 77 -16.90 1.55 10.26
C LEU A 77 -16.93 0.45 9.19
N ILE A 78 -15.76 0.15 8.61
CA ILE A 78 -15.61 -0.89 7.60
C ILE A 78 -15.74 -2.30 8.22
N ALA A 79 -15.28 -2.48 9.46
CA ALA A 79 -15.35 -3.76 10.16
C ALA A 79 -16.74 -4.11 10.72
N ARG A 80 -17.69 -3.15 10.76
CA ARG A 80 -19.02 -3.30 11.35
C ARG A 80 -20.14 -3.62 10.35
N GLU A 81 -19.81 -3.92 9.10
CA GLU A 81 -20.80 -4.15 8.02
C GLU A 81 -21.80 -5.30 8.32
N ASP A 82 -21.56 -6.12 9.35
CA ASP A 82 -22.43 -7.24 9.77
C ASP A 82 -23.45 -6.92 10.90
N GLU A 83 -23.48 -5.72 11.50
CA GLU A 83 -24.34 -5.41 12.67
C GLU A 83 -25.59 -4.54 12.40
N ASP A 84 -26.04 -4.41 11.16
CA ASP A 84 -27.28 -3.68 10.79
C ASP A 84 -28.31 -4.57 10.04
N ASP A 85 -28.47 -5.83 10.48
CA ASP A 85 -29.68 -6.61 10.23
C ASP A 85 -30.56 -6.58 11.51
N ALA A 86 -31.40 -5.55 11.64
CA ALA A 86 -32.45 -5.45 12.67
C ALA A 86 -33.81 -5.11 12.04
#